data_AF-A0A9D7ULU7-F1
#
_entry.id   AF-A0A9D7ULU7-F1
#
_cell.length_a   1.000
_cell.length_b   1.000
_cell.length_c   1.000
_cell.angle_alpha   90.00
_cell.angle_beta   90.00
_cell.angle_gamma   90.00
#
_symmetry.space_group_name_H-M   'P 1'
#
loop_
_entity.id
_entity.type
_entity.pdbx_description
1 polymer ?
#
loop_
_entity_poly.entity_id
_entity_poly.type
_entity_poly.pdbx_seq_one_letter_code
_entity_poly.pdbx_strand_id
1 'polypeptide(L)'
;MAQHRSLELQMYEYSRNVIVERHMFFVREAKNRLLNQFDDIEGEADRYQDEAWQSAMSAPYYGDEPDIGSIAQAVTDDAAGHYMLLDDMRKQVRLSTVAAMFHQWDKELRDYLENELRHYFNGGWIKKHIWNGKTIDLFDLFEQFGWTVRSQPFYPLIDACNLIVNVYKHGKGAALTRLHNDYPHYLSKLGMKSWTAKHFLDHKWLEITDADFDNFAQAFEAFWRAMPERLVYHLPEETAPV
;
A
#
# COMPACT_ATOMS: atom_id res chain seq x y z
N MET A 1 -47.48 -15.84 -7.83
CA MET A 1 -46.39 -14.95 -8.26
C MET A 1 -45.18 -15.32 -7.42
N ALA A 2 -44.16 -15.95 -8.03
CA ALA A 2 -42.92 -16.25 -7.32
C ALA A 2 -42.22 -14.93 -7.00
N GLN A 3 -42.06 -14.62 -5.72
CA GLN A 3 -41.37 -13.42 -5.28
C GLN A 3 -39.87 -13.69 -5.46
N HIS A 4 -39.31 -13.31 -6.60
CA HIS A 4 -37.87 -13.38 -6.82
C HIS A 4 -37.18 -12.58 -5.71
N ARG A 5 -36.49 -13.28 -4.80
CA ARG A 5 -35.64 -12.63 -3.78
C ARG A 5 -34.33 -12.28 -4.46
N SER A 6 -34.15 -11.03 -4.85
CA SER A 6 -32.85 -10.49 -5.29
C SER A 6 -32.14 -9.82 -4.11
N LEU A 7 -30.81 -9.84 -4.15
CA LEU A 7 -29.97 -8.98 -3.31
C LEU A 7 -29.47 -7.84 -4.17
N GLU A 8 -29.35 -6.65 -3.60
CA GLU A 8 -28.89 -5.47 -4.33
C GLU A 8 -27.78 -4.75 -3.57
N LEU A 9 -26.79 -4.26 -4.30
CA LEU A 9 -25.82 -3.29 -3.79
C LEU A 9 -26.03 -1.98 -4.57
N GLN A 10 -26.29 -0.89 -3.86
CA GLN A 10 -26.48 0.44 -4.42
C GLN A 10 -25.25 1.30 -4.16
N MET A 11 -24.79 2.04 -5.16
CA MET A 11 -23.70 3.01 -5.06
C MET A 11 -24.16 4.36 -5.61
N TYR A 12 -24.82 5.14 -4.74
CA TYR A 12 -25.28 6.48 -5.08
C TYR A 12 -24.11 7.41 -5.41
N GLU A 13 -24.31 8.27 -6.40
CA GLU A 13 -23.27 9.20 -6.87
C GLU A 13 -22.73 10.11 -5.76
N TYR A 14 -23.60 10.62 -4.89
CA TYR A 14 -23.18 11.43 -3.74
C TYR A 14 -22.24 10.67 -2.81
N SER A 15 -22.60 9.45 -2.40
CA SER A 15 -21.77 8.61 -1.54
C SER A 15 -20.42 8.29 -2.20
N ARG A 16 -20.43 7.96 -3.50
CA ARG A 16 -19.22 7.74 -4.29
C ARG A 16 -18.31 8.97 -4.28
N ASN A 17 -18.87 10.16 -4.49
CA ASN A 17 -18.10 11.41 -4.51
C ASN A 17 -17.47 11.71 -3.15
N VAL A 18 -18.19 11.51 -2.04
CA VAL A 18 -17.65 11.69 -0.68
C VAL A 18 -16.48 10.75 -0.41
N ILE A 19 -16.59 9.48 -0.82
CA ILE A 19 -15.52 8.49 -0.69
C ILE A 19 -14.28 8.92 -1.50
N VAL A 20 -14.47 9.29 -2.77
CA VAL A 20 -13.37 9.73 -3.63
C VAL A 20 -12.72 11.01 -3.11
N GLU A 21 -13.50 12.00 -2.66
CA GLU A 21 -12.98 13.24 -2.10
C GLU A 21 -12.11 13.00 -0.86
N ARG A 22 -12.55 12.11 0.04
CA ARG A 22 -11.78 11.74 1.24
C ARG A 22 -10.47 11.04 0.87
N HIS A 23 -10.50 10.15 -0.10
CA HIS A 23 -9.29 9.50 -0.64
C HIS A 23 -8.32 10.53 -1.25
N MET A 24 -8.82 11.43 -2.09
CA MET A 24 -8.00 12.48 -2.71
C MET A 24 -7.43 13.47 -1.70
N PHE A 25 -8.18 13.78 -0.64
CA PHE A 25 -7.67 14.55 0.49
C PHE A 25 -6.50 13.82 1.17
N PHE A 26 -6.65 12.54 1.50
CA PHE A 26 -5.58 11.74 2.10
C PHE A 26 -4.34 11.74 1.21
N VAL A 27 -4.47 11.46 -0.09
CA VAL A 27 -3.36 11.39 -1.04
C VAL A 27 -2.59 12.71 -1.07
N ARG A 28 -3.30 13.84 -1.22
CA ARG A 28 -2.67 15.17 -1.25
C ARG A 28 -1.92 15.48 0.04
N GLU A 29 -2.57 15.28 1.19
CA GLU A 29 -1.96 15.63 2.48
C GLU A 29 -0.81 14.68 2.84
N ALA A 30 -0.91 13.39 2.50
CA ALA A 30 0.16 12.43 2.71
C ALA A 30 1.41 12.80 1.90
N LYS A 31 1.27 13.19 0.64
CA LYS A 31 2.40 13.67 -0.18
C LYS A 31 3.04 14.90 0.47
N ASN A 32 2.24 15.93 0.73
CA ASN A 32 2.76 17.21 1.22
C ASN A 32 3.40 17.12 2.61
N ARG A 33 2.83 16.31 3.51
CA ARG A 33 3.21 16.28 4.92
C ARG A 33 4.17 15.17 5.28
N LEU A 34 4.24 14.11 4.48
CA LEU A 34 5.03 12.91 4.80
C LEU A 34 6.06 12.62 3.72
N LEU A 35 5.63 12.44 2.46
CA LEU A 35 6.53 11.94 1.41
C LEU A 35 7.53 13.01 0.97
N ASN A 36 7.05 14.22 0.66
CA ASN A 36 7.87 15.31 0.12
C ASN A 36 8.90 15.83 1.13
N GLN A 37 8.78 15.47 2.42
CA GLN A 37 9.79 15.81 3.42
C GLN A 37 11.14 15.10 3.16
N PHE A 38 11.15 14.07 2.32
CA PHE A 38 12.34 13.29 1.97
C PHE A 38 12.78 13.46 0.50
N ASP A 39 12.38 14.56 -0.14
CA ASP A 39 12.76 14.85 -1.54
C ASP A 39 14.24 15.26 -1.64
N ASP A 40 14.78 15.96 -0.63
CA ASP A 40 16.16 16.50 -0.58
C ASP A 40 17.04 15.80 0.47
N ILE A 41 17.00 14.46 0.55
CA ILE A 41 17.87 13.74 1.50
C ILE A 41 19.37 13.87 1.17
N GLU A 42 19.71 14.13 -0.09
CA GLU A 42 21.10 14.39 -0.53
C GLU A 42 21.58 15.74 0.03
N GLY A 43 20.81 16.81 -0.17
CA GLY A 43 21.15 18.10 0.39
C GLY A 43 21.13 18.12 1.92
N GLU A 44 20.28 17.32 2.58
CA GLU A 44 20.31 17.15 4.04
C GLU A 44 21.59 16.47 4.51
N ALA A 45 22.03 15.41 3.83
CA ALA A 45 23.29 14.75 4.13
C ALA A 45 24.51 15.65 3.88
N ASP A 46 24.50 16.46 2.82
CA ASP A 46 25.57 17.43 2.53
C ASP A 46 25.68 18.48 3.64
N ARG A 47 24.55 19.03 4.09
CA ARG A 47 24.51 19.98 5.23
C ARG A 47 25.04 19.33 6.51
N TYR A 48 24.65 18.09 6.77
CA TYR A 48 25.17 17.32 7.91
C TYR A 48 26.69 17.15 7.83
N GLN A 49 27.23 16.82 6.65
CA GLN A 49 28.67 16.67 6.46
C GLN A 49 29.42 17.98 6.71
N ASP A 50 28.92 19.10 6.19
CA ASP A 50 29.49 20.43 6.39
C ASP A 50 29.52 20.80 7.88
N GLU A 51 28.42 20.58 8.59
CA GLU A 51 28.33 20.83 10.04
C GLU A 51 29.29 19.94 10.84
N ALA A 52 29.38 18.65 10.50
CA ALA A 52 30.31 17.70 11.12
C ALA A 52 31.77 18.11 10.89
N TRP A 53 32.11 18.56 9.68
CA TRP A 53 33.43 19.09 9.36
C TRP A 53 33.77 20.34 10.18
N GLN A 54 32.87 21.33 10.23
CA GLN A 54 33.09 22.56 11.01
C GLN A 54 33.26 22.25 12.50
N SER A 55 32.47 21.32 13.04
CA SER A 55 32.57 20.87 14.42
C SER A 55 33.91 20.20 14.70
N ALA A 56 34.35 19.28 13.84
CA ALA A 56 35.62 18.58 13.99
C ALA A 56 36.82 19.54 13.92
N MET A 57 36.80 20.48 12.99
CA MET A 57 37.87 21.48 12.84
C MET A 57 37.92 22.52 13.97
N SER A 58 36.80 22.74 14.67
CA SER A 58 36.71 23.67 15.80
C SER A 58 36.96 23.00 17.15
N ALA A 59 37.10 21.67 17.20
CA ALA A 59 37.27 20.93 18.44
C ALA A 59 38.64 21.22 19.08
N PRO A 60 38.71 21.45 20.40
CA PRO A 60 39.98 21.66 21.08
C PRO A 60 40.82 20.37 21.01
N TYR A 61 42.03 20.49 20.47
CA TYR A 61 42.97 19.38 20.37
C TYR A 61 44.04 19.48 21.46
N TYR A 62 44.30 18.37 22.15
CA TYR A 62 45.33 18.28 23.20
C TYR A 62 46.34 17.18 22.81
N GLY A 63 47.42 17.52 22.11
CA GLY A 63 48.47 16.58 21.67
C GLY A 63 49.20 17.02 20.39
N ASP A 64 49.65 16.03 19.59
CA ASP A 64 50.27 16.19 18.26
C ASP A 64 49.32 16.77 17.20
N GLU A 65 49.82 17.42 16.16
CA GLU A 65 48.95 18.03 15.14
C GLU A 65 47.97 17.00 14.52
N PRO A 66 46.65 17.28 14.51
CA PRO A 66 45.67 16.32 14.02
C PRO A 66 45.85 16.03 12.53
N ASP A 67 45.81 14.75 12.17
CA ASP A 67 45.80 14.34 10.77
C ASP A 67 44.46 14.71 10.12
N ILE A 68 44.48 15.78 9.34
CA ILE A 68 43.33 16.28 8.58
C ILE A 68 42.77 15.21 7.65
N GLY A 69 43.61 14.32 7.10
CA GLY A 69 43.15 13.21 6.25
C GLY A 69 42.28 12.22 7.02
N SER A 70 42.71 11.86 8.24
CA SER A 70 41.93 11.00 9.13
C SER A 70 40.60 11.64 9.55
N ILE A 71 40.58 12.96 9.80
CA ILE A 71 39.35 13.70 10.13
C ILE A 71 38.40 13.72 8.93
N ALA A 72 38.90 14.02 7.73
CA ALA A 72 38.10 14.07 6.52
C ALA A 72 37.45 12.71 6.20
N GLN A 73 38.20 11.62 6.36
CA GLN A 73 37.67 10.27 6.18
C GLN A 73 36.56 9.96 7.20
N ALA A 74 36.80 10.26 8.49
CA ALA A 74 35.81 10.01 9.53
C ALA A 74 34.50 10.79 9.30
N VAL A 75 34.60 12.07 8.92
CA VAL A 75 33.43 12.90 8.59
C VAL A 75 32.69 12.35 7.36
N THR A 76 33.42 11.92 6.33
CA THR A 76 32.82 11.33 5.13
C THR A 76 32.08 10.02 5.44
N ASP A 77 32.69 9.15 6.24
CA ASP A 77 32.08 7.87 6.64
C ASP A 77 30.82 8.09 7.49
N ASP A 78 30.86 9.07 8.41
CA ASP A 78 29.71 9.45 9.24
C ASP A 78 28.57 10.05 8.41
N ALA A 79 28.88 10.95 7.47
CA ALA A 79 27.88 11.53 6.56
C ALA A 79 27.25 10.47 5.64
N ALA A 80 28.03 9.52 5.13
CA ALA A 80 27.50 8.38 4.38
C ALA A 80 26.54 7.54 5.23
N GLY A 81 26.87 7.31 6.50
CA GLY A 81 25.99 6.65 7.46
C GLY A 81 24.69 7.43 7.69
N HIS A 82 24.77 8.75 7.85
CA HIS A 82 23.61 9.63 7.99
C HIS A 82 22.66 9.55 6.78
N TYR A 83 23.22 9.62 5.56
CA TYR A 83 22.45 9.46 4.33
C TYR A 83 21.71 8.12 4.28
N MET A 84 22.38 7.02 4.66
CA MET A 84 21.74 5.69 4.69
C MET A 84 20.55 5.64 5.65
N LEU A 85 20.64 6.30 6.81
CA LEU A 85 19.53 6.40 7.76
C LEU A 85 18.36 7.22 7.20
N LEU A 86 18.63 8.33 6.51
CA LEU A 86 17.61 9.12 5.83
C LEU A 86 16.90 8.33 4.73
N ASP A 87 17.65 7.60 3.90
CA ASP A 87 17.08 6.76 2.84
C ASP A 87 16.22 5.63 3.41
N ASP A 88 16.64 5.00 4.51
CA ASP A 88 15.84 3.97 5.19
C ASP A 88 14.57 4.57 5.81
N MET A 89 14.66 5.75 6.43
CA MET A 89 13.49 6.47 6.94
C MET A 89 12.51 6.81 5.80
N ARG A 90 13.00 7.32 4.67
CA ARG A 90 12.21 7.60 3.47
C ARG A 90 11.42 6.38 3.00
N LYS A 91 12.08 5.21 2.92
CA LYS A 91 11.41 3.94 2.56
C LYS A 91 10.32 3.57 3.57
N GLN A 92 10.59 3.69 4.87
CA GLN A 92 9.61 3.38 5.93
C GLN A 92 8.40 4.31 5.89
N VAL A 93 8.62 5.60 5.70
CA VAL A 93 7.54 6.60 5.58
C VAL A 93 6.69 6.29 4.34
N ARG A 94 7.31 5.95 3.21
CA ARG A 94 6.56 5.57 2.01
C ARG A 94 5.72 4.30 2.21
N LEU A 95 6.32 3.22 2.73
CA LEU A 95 5.62 1.95 2.97
C LEU A 95 4.47 2.09 3.97
N SER A 96 4.70 2.81 5.06
CA SER A 96 3.66 3.07 6.07
C SER A 96 2.52 3.91 5.50
N THR A 97 2.83 4.89 4.64
CA THR A 97 1.83 5.72 3.97
C THR A 97 0.99 4.91 2.97
N VAL A 98 1.61 4.04 2.17
CA VAL A 98 0.90 3.08 1.29
C VAL A 98 -0.01 2.16 2.11
N ALA A 99 0.48 1.64 3.23
CA ALA A 99 -0.31 0.79 4.12
C ALA A 99 -1.50 1.54 4.73
N ALA A 100 -1.31 2.79 5.17
CA ALA A 100 -2.39 3.62 5.67
C ALA A 100 -3.47 3.86 4.59
N MET A 101 -3.06 4.19 3.36
CA MET A 101 -3.96 4.39 2.23
C MET A 101 -4.80 3.13 1.93
N PHE A 102 -4.14 1.98 1.84
CA PHE A 102 -4.83 0.70 1.59
C PHE A 102 -5.79 0.34 2.73
N HIS A 103 -5.37 0.48 3.99
CA HIS A 103 -6.22 0.16 5.13
C HIS A 103 -7.43 1.10 5.23
N GLN A 104 -7.27 2.36 4.86
CA GLN A 104 -8.38 3.28 4.76
C GLN A 104 -9.36 2.82 3.68
N TRP A 105 -8.87 2.58 2.45
CA TRP A 105 -9.71 2.10 1.34
C TRP A 105 -10.43 0.77 1.67
N ASP A 106 -9.74 -0.20 2.27
CA ASP A 106 -10.30 -1.50 2.66
C ASP A 106 -11.43 -1.36 3.70
N LYS A 107 -11.26 -0.47 4.70
CA LYS A 107 -12.32 -0.19 5.67
C LYS A 107 -13.52 0.46 5.01
N GLU A 108 -13.29 1.43 4.13
CA GLU A 108 -14.37 2.09 3.39
C GLU A 108 -15.17 1.11 2.52
N LEU A 109 -14.47 0.16 1.88
CA LEU A 109 -15.11 -0.95 1.16
C LEU A 109 -15.95 -1.83 2.08
N ARG A 110 -15.43 -2.19 3.25
CA ARG A 110 -16.15 -3.05 4.21
C ARG A 110 -17.35 -2.35 4.82
N ASP A 111 -17.22 -1.08 5.19
CA ASP A 111 -18.31 -0.24 5.68
C ASP A 111 -19.42 -0.12 4.62
N TYR A 112 -19.04 0.11 3.36
CA TYR A 112 -19.96 0.12 2.23
C TYR A 112 -20.73 -1.22 2.13
N LEU A 113 -20.02 -2.34 2.08
CA LEU A 113 -20.64 -3.66 1.96
C LEU A 113 -21.52 -4.00 3.16
N GLU A 114 -21.12 -3.65 4.38
CA GLU A 114 -21.97 -3.82 5.57
C GLU A 114 -23.26 -3.03 5.45
N ASN A 115 -23.18 -1.77 5.01
CA ASN A 115 -24.35 -0.90 4.88
C ASN A 115 -25.38 -1.44 3.89
N GLU A 116 -24.93 -2.04 2.79
CA GLU A 116 -25.81 -2.64 1.79
C GLU A 116 -26.33 -4.02 2.23
N LEU A 117 -25.45 -4.86 2.80
CA LEU A 117 -25.78 -6.26 3.08
C LEU A 117 -26.51 -6.49 4.41
N ARG A 118 -26.45 -5.56 5.37
CA ARG A 118 -27.15 -5.67 6.67
C ARG A 118 -28.67 -5.83 6.54
N HIS A 119 -29.23 -5.44 5.40
CA HIS A 119 -30.66 -5.58 5.09
C HIS A 119 -31.06 -7.03 4.78
N TYR A 120 -30.08 -7.86 4.43
CA TYR A 120 -30.28 -9.24 3.99
C TYR A 120 -29.66 -10.27 4.93
N PHE A 121 -28.58 -9.89 5.63
CA PHE A 121 -27.82 -10.78 6.51
C PHE A 121 -27.70 -10.22 7.92
N ASN A 122 -27.68 -11.13 8.91
CA ASN A 122 -27.46 -10.73 10.30
C ASN A 122 -25.99 -10.30 10.55
N GLY A 123 -25.77 -9.56 11.64
CA GLY A 123 -24.45 -9.02 11.98
C GLY A 123 -23.37 -10.08 12.20
N GLY A 124 -23.72 -11.31 12.63
CA GLY A 124 -22.77 -12.42 12.75
C GLY A 124 -22.22 -12.85 11.39
N TRP A 125 -23.08 -12.88 10.36
CA TRP A 125 -22.69 -13.17 9.00
C TRP A 125 -21.80 -12.06 8.42
N ILE A 126 -22.20 -10.79 8.61
CA ILE A 126 -21.44 -9.61 8.15
C ILE A 126 -20.04 -9.61 8.77
N LYS A 127 -19.94 -9.77 10.09
CA LYS A 127 -18.66 -9.84 10.79
C LYS A 127 -17.75 -10.94 10.23
N LYS A 128 -18.30 -12.13 10.01
CA LYS A 128 -17.52 -13.28 9.53
C LYS A 128 -17.02 -13.09 8.09
N HIS A 129 -17.88 -12.64 7.17
CA HIS A 129 -17.56 -12.67 5.73
C HIS A 129 -17.07 -11.31 5.21
N ILE A 130 -17.56 -10.20 5.78
CA ILE A 130 -17.19 -8.84 5.35
C ILE A 130 -16.03 -8.30 6.18
N TRP A 131 -16.02 -8.44 7.50
CA TRP A 131 -14.94 -7.87 8.33
C TRP A 131 -13.74 -8.79 8.53
N ASN A 132 -13.98 -10.09 8.73
CA ASN A 132 -12.90 -11.07 8.95
C ASN A 132 -12.40 -11.71 7.65
N GLY A 133 -13.09 -11.47 6.52
CA GLY A 133 -12.69 -11.98 5.20
C GLY A 133 -11.45 -11.27 4.66
N LYS A 134 -10.70 -11.91 3.74
CA LYS A 134 -9.60 -11.23 3.06
C LYS A 134 -10.17 -10.22 2.07
N THR A 135 -9.53 -9.06 1.95
CA THR A 135 -9.95 -8.00 1.02
C THR A 135 -10.12 -8.52 -0.41
N ILE A 136 -9.21 -9.39 -0.85
CA ILE A 136 -9.26 -9.94 -2.20
C ILE A 136 -10.46 -10.87 -2.44
N ASP A 137 -10.99 -11.50 -1.39
CA ASP A 137 -12.15 -12.38 -1.47
C ASP A 137 -13.44 -11.54 -1.65
N LEU A 138 -13.43 -10.25 -1.26
CA LEU A 138 -14.56 -9.33 -1.49
C LEU A 138 -14.77 -9.03 -2.98
N PHE A 139 -13.74 -9.20 -3.82
CA PHE A 139 -13.90 -9.08 -5.27
C PHE A 139 -14.75 -10.22 -5.84
N ASP A 140 -14.70 -11.42 -5.26
CA ASP A 140 -15.56 -12.53 -5.69
C ASP A 140 -17.03 -12.27 -5.39
N LEU A 141 -17.33 -11.47 -4.38
CA LEU A 141 -18.69 -11.01 -4.11
C LEU A 141 -19.19 -10.12 -5.26
N PHE A 142 -18.39 -9.14 -5.71
CA PHE A 142 -18.79 -8.29 -6.83
C PHE A 142 -19.00 -9.07 -8.14
N GLU A 143 -18.15 -10.07 -8.40
CA GLU A 143 -18.30 -10.98 -9.54
C GLU A 143 -19.63 -11.76 -9.48
N GLN A 144 -20.03 -12.24 -8.30
CA GLN A 144 -21.32 -12.90 -8.11
C GLN A 144 -22.49 -11.96 -8.43
N PHE A 145 -22.35 -10.68 -8.12
CA PHE A 145 -23.32 -9.63 -8.44
C PHE A 145 -23.24 -9.14 -9.90
N GLY A 146 -22.47 -9.82 -10.75
CA GLY A 146 -22.38 -9.56 -12.19
C GLY A 146 -21.41 -8.47 -12.60
N TRP A 147 -20.59 -7.94 -11.68
CA TRP A 147 -19.53 -6.99 -12.04
C TRP A 147 -18.21 -7.71 -12.25
N THR A 148 -17.69 -7.69 -13.47
CA THR A 148 -16.38 -8.25 -13.85
C THR A 148 -15.20 -7.43 -13.32
N VAL A 149 -15.21 -7.16 -12.02
CA VAL A 149 -14.29 -6.27 -11.32
C VAL A 149 -12.83 -6.72 -11.43
N ARG A 150 -12.55 -8.03 -11.47
CA ARG A 150 -11.18 -8.55 -11.56
C ARG A 150 -10.56 -8.34 -12.95
N SER A 151 -11.38 -8.12 -13.96
CA SER A 151 -10.93 -7.80 -15.33
C SER A 151 -10.55 -6.32 -15.50
N GLN A 152 -10.83 -5.48 -14.51
CA GLN A 152 -10.60 -4.05 -14.61
C GLN A 152 -9.12 -3.69 -14.44
N PRO A 153 -8.62 -2.63 -15.11
CA PRO A 153 -7.21 -2.24 -15.04
C PRO A 153 -6.70 -1.90 -13.63
N PHE A 154 -7.58 -1.46 -12.72
CA PHE A 154 -7.20 -1.15 -11.35
C PHE A 154 -6.95 -2.40 -10.49
N TYR A 155 -7.51 -3.56 -10.85
CA TYR A 155 -7.49 -4.73 -9.98
C TYR A 155 -6.07 -5.25 -9.69
N PRO A 156 -5.16 -5.41 -10.68
CA PRO A 156 -3.79 -5.84 -10.41
C PRO A 156 -3.04 -4.89 -9.47
N LEU A 157 -3.30 -3.59 -9.54
CA LEU A 157 -2.68 -2.58 -8.66
C LEU A 157 -3.18 -2.71 -7.21
N ILE A 158 -4.48 -2.90 -7.02
CA ILE A 158 -5.07 -3.10 -5.69
C ILE A 158 -4.56 -4.42 -5.07
N ASP A 159 -4.52 -5.49 -5.85
CA ASP A 159 -4.02 -6.79 -5.41
C ASP A 159 -2.52 -6.74 -5.06
N ALA A 160 -1.71 -6.08 -5.89
CA ALA A 160 -0.31 -5.83 -5.57
C ALA A 160 -0.15 -5.03 -4.27
N CYS A 161 -0.92 -3.95 -4.10
CA CYS A 161 -0.89 -3.15 -2.88
C CYS A 161 -1.25 -3.98 -1.63
N ASN A 162 -2.29 -4.82 -1.71
CA ASN A 162 -2.65 -5.75 -0.63
C ASN A 162 -1.49 -6.69 -0.27
N LEU A 163 -0.78 -7.23 -1.27
CA LEU A 163 0.39 -8.08 -1.03
C LEU A 163 1.54 -7.30 -0.39
N ILE A 164 1.84 -6.10 -0.91
CA ILE A 164 2.87 -5.20 -0.38
C ILE A 164 2.62 -4.89 1.09
N VAL A 165 1.39 -4.51 1.46
CA VAL A 165 1.03 -4.21 2.85
C VAL A 165 1.18 -5.43 3.75
N ASN A 166 0.81 -6.62 3.26
CA ASN A 166 1.01 -7.86 4.01
C ASN A 166 2.50 -8.22 4.17
N VAL A 167 3.33 -7.99 3.16
CA VAL A 167 4.79 -8.17 3.23
C VAL A 167 5.40 -7.17 4.20
N TYR A 168 5.01 -5.90 4.15
CA TYR A 168 5.47 -4.87 5.07
C TYR A 168 5.16 -5.23 6.53
N LYS A 169 3.96 -5.75 6.79
CA LYS A 169 3.51 -6.12 8.14
C LYS A 169 4.15 -7.40 8.68
N HIS A 170 4.30 -8.43 7.84
CA HIS A 170 4.64 -9.79 8.28
C HIS A 170 6.01 -10.27 7.81
N GLY A 171 6.66 -9.56 6.89
CA GLY A 171 7.92 -9.94 6.27
C GLY A 171 7.77 -11.16 5.38
N LYS A 172 8.39 -12.28 5.78
CA LYS A 172 8.43 -13.53 5.00
C LYS A 172 7.07 -14.26 5.04
N GLY A 173 6.68 -14.86 3.93
CA GLY A 173 5.51 -15.73 3.88
C GLY A 173 4.88 -15.86 2.51
N ALA A 174 3.61 -16.26 2.51
CA ALA A 174 2.82 -16.46 1.30
C ALA A 174 2.67 -15.17 0.48
N ALA A 175 2.49 -14.02 1.14
CA ALA A 175 2.38 -12.73 0.47
C ALA A 175 3.66 -12.37 -0.29
N LEU A 176 4.83 -12.54 0.32
CA LEU A 176 6.13 -12.28 -0.34
C LEU A 176 6.35 -13.22 -1.52
N THR A 177 6.03 -14.51 -1.34
CA THR A 177 6.15 -15.50 -2.41
C THR A 177 5.25 -15.16 -3.61
N ARG A 178 4.01 -14.72 -3.34
CA ARG A 178 3.07 -14.34 -4.39
C ARG A 178 3.48 -13.02 -5.05
N LEU A 179 3.90 -12.02 -4.27
CA LEU A 179 4.39 -10.75 -4.80
C LEU A 179 5.57 -10.96 -5.76
N HIS A 180 6.51 -11.86 -5.42
CA HIS A 180 7.61 -12.21 -6.31
C HIS A 180 7.17 -12.87 -7.62
N ASN A 181 6.15 -13.74 -7.59
CA ASN A 181 5.70 -14.42 -8.80
C ASN A 181 4.87 -13.50 -9.69
N ASP A 182 3.93 -12.77 -9.08
CA ASP A 182 2.87 -12.05 -9.80
C ASP A 182 3.27 -10.60 -10.11
N TYR A 183 4.07 -9.96 -9.25
CA TYR A 183 4.48 -8.55 -9.35
C TYR A 183 5.97 -8.34 -9.00
N PRO A 184 6.91 -9.01 -9.70
CA PRO A 184 8.33 -9.04 -9.33
C PRO A 184 9.03 -7.68 -9.33
N HIS A 185 8.49 -6.67 -10.02
CA HIS A 185 9.11 -5.34 -10.11
C HIS A 185 9.17 -4.63 -8.75
N TYR A 186 8.29 -4.94 -7.80
CA TYR A 186 8.34 -4.40 -6.44
C TYR A 186 9.44 -5.03 -5.55
N LEU A 187 10.20 -6.00 -6.07
CA LEU A 187 11.32 -6.67 -5.37
C LEU A 187 12.66 -6.51 -6.11
N SER A 188 12.70 -5.61 -7.10
CA SER A 188 13.67 -5.61 -8.19
C SER A 188 14.92 -4.76 -7.89
N LYS A 189 15.69 -5.07 -6.83
CA LYS A 189 17.11 -4.65 -6.77
C LYS A 189 18.08 -5.69 -7.32
N LEU A 190 17.65 -6.94 -7.51
CA LEU A 190 18.59 -8.03 -7.83
C LEU A 190 18.39 -8.73 -9.17
N GLY A 191 17.37 -8.38 -9.96
CA GLY A 191 17.16 -9.01 -11.28
C GLY A 191 17.10 -10.54 -11.27
N MET A 192 16.98 -11.17 -10.09
CA MET A 192 17.13 -12.61 -9.93
C MET A 192 15.83 -13.31 -10.30
N LYS A 193 15.63 -13.52 -11.60
CA LYS A 193 14.62 -14.44 -12.16
C LYS A 193 15.07 -15.91 -12.04
N SER A 194 15.60 -16.33 -10.89
CA SER A 194 16.12 -17.69 -10.70
C SER A 194 15.34 -18.44 -9.63
N TRP A 195 15.15 -19.76 -9.83
CA TRP A 195 14.62 -20.68 -8.81
C TRP A 195 15.39 -20.61 -7.48
N THR A 196 16.67 -20.23 -7.51
CA THR A 196 17.49 -19.99 -6.31
C THR A 196 17.01 -18.77 -5.51
N ALA A 197 16.42 -17.76 -6.15
CA ALA A 197 15.94 -16.55 -5.47
C ALA A 197 14.87 -16.85 -4.42
N LYS A 198 14.06 -17.90 -4.62
CA LYS A 198 12.95 -18.27 -3.72
C LYS A 198 13.43 -18.65 -2.30
N HIS A 199 14.65 -19.19 -2.17
CA HIS A 199 15.27 -19.50 -0.88
C HIS A 199 15.92 -18.28 -0.21
N PHE A 200 16.19 -17.23 -0.98
CA PHE A 200 16.83 -15.99 -0.52
C PHE A 200 15.87 -14.79 -0.49
N LEU A 201 14.57 -14.99 -0.80
CA LEU A 201 13.57 -13.92 -0.79
C LEU A 201 13.55 -13.22 0.56
N ASP A 202 13.84 -11.92 0.51
CA ASP A 202 13.83 -11.06 1.67
C ASP A 202 12.86 -9.90 1.46
N HIS A 203 11.98 -9.70 2.44
CA HIS A 203 11.10 -8.53 2.50
C HIS A 203 11.85 -7.19 2.48
N LYS A 204 13.14 -7.16 2.86
CA LYS A 204 14.01 -5.99 2.72
C LYS A 204 14.24 -5.55 1.27
N TRP A 205 13.92 -6.40 0.30
CA TRP A 205 13.99 -6.06 -1.12
C TRP A 205 12.75 -5.34 -1.64
N LEU A 206 11.73 -5.17 -0.79
CA LEU A 206 10.55 -4.41 -1.13
C LEU A 206 10.93 -2.97 -1.42
N GLU A 207 10.68 -2.54 -2.65
CA GLU A 207 10.96 -1.20 -3.11
C GLU A 207 9.71 -0.62 -3.77
N ILE A 208 9.30 0.53 -3.23
CA ILE A 208 8.15 1.30 -3.68
C ILE A 208 8.66 2.69 -4.00
N THR A 209 8.25 3.22 -5.14
CA THR A 209 8.55 4.58 -5.59
C THR A 209 7.37 5.51 -5.34
N ASP A 210 7.57 6.81 -5.51
CA ASP A 210 6.46 7.77 -5.42
C ASP A 210 5.46 7.59 -6.58
N ALA A 211 5.94 7.12 -7.74
CA ALA A 211 5.08 6.73 -8.85
C ALA A 211 4.18 5.53 -8.49
N ASP A 212 4.70 4.55 -7.75
CA ASP A 212 3.89 3.42 -7.28
C ASP A 212 2.81 3.87 -6.29
N PHE A 213 3.15 4.80 -5.38
CA PHE A 213 2.16 5.43 -4.50
C PHE A 213 1.02 6.08 -5.29
N ASP A 214 1.37 6.89 -6.31
CA ASP A 214 0.39 7.53 -7.18
C ASP A 214 -0.44 6.52 -7.98
N ASN A 215 0.17 5.43 -8.46
CA ASN A 215 -0.53 4.36 -9.17
C ASN A 215 -1.55 3.65 -8.26
N PHE A 216 -1.19 3.35 -7.00
CA PHE A 216 -2.13 2.77 -6.04
C PHE A 216 -3.26 3.75 -5.71
N ALA A 217 -2.94 5.02 -5.51
CA ALA A 217 -3.94 6.06 -5.27
C ALA A 217 -4.96 6.14 -6.41
N GLN A 218 -4.48 6.17 -7.65
CA GLN A 218 -5.34 6.19 -8.83
C GLN A 218 -6.18 4.91 -8.97
N ALA A 219 -5.62 3.75 -8.64
CA ALA A 219 -6.36 2.49 -8.67
C ALA A 219 -7.52 2.46 -7.68
N PHE A 220 -7.33 2.98 -6.46
CA PHE A 220 -8.40 3.08 -5.46
C PHE A 220 -9.51 4.03 -5.88
N GLU A 221 -9.17 5.17 -6.47
CA GLU A 221 -10.17 6.07 -7.06
C GLU A 221 -10.91 5.39 -8.22
N ALA A 222 -10.17 4.79 -9.15
CA ALA A 222 -10.72 4.14 -10.34
C ALA A 222 -11.70 3.02 -9.98
N PHE A 223 -11.43 2.26 -8.91
CA PHE A 223 -12.36 1.27 -8.37
C PHE A 223 -13.73 1.89 -8.05
N TRP A 224 -13.74 2.97 -7.26
CA TRP A 224 -14.99 3.62 -6.85
C TRP A 224 -15.71 4.29 -8.02
N ARG A 225 -14.96 4.86 -8.96
CA ARG A 225 -15.50 5.48 -10.18
C ARG A 225 -16.12 4.46 -11.13
N ALA A 226 -15.51 3.28 -11.25
CA ALA A 226 -15.97 2.22 -12.14
C ALA A 226 -17.12 1.39 -11.53
N MET A 227 -17.30 1.44 -10.21
CA MET A 227 -18.36 0.68 -9.54
C MET A 227 -19.75 1.08 -10.07
N PRO A 228 -20.52 0.13 -10.63
CA PRO A 228 -21.88 0.40 -11.11
C PRO A 228 -22.77 0.94 -9.99
N GLU A 229 -23.71 1.83 -10.34
CA GLU A 229 -24.65 2.40 -9.39
C GLU A 229 -25.57 1.35 -8.77
N ARG A 230 -25.90 0.28 -9.52
CA ARG A 230 -26.71 -0.82 -9.04
C ARG A 230 -26.12 -2.14 -9.50
N LEU A 231 -25.94 -3.04 -8.55
CA LEU A 231 -25.55 -4.43 -8.76
C LEU A 231 -26.63 -5.34 -8.20
N VAL A 232 -27.00 -6.39 -8.94
CA VAL A 232 -28.11 -7.28 -8.57
C VAL A 232 -27.66 -8.73 -8.60
N TYR A 233 -27.85 -9.42 -7.50
CA TYR A 233 -27.71 -10.86 -7.42
C TYR A 233 -29.09 -11.52 -7.42
N HIS A 234 -29.32 -12.39 -8.39
CA HIS A 234 -30.53 -13.19 -8.47
C HIS A 234 -30.32 -14.51 -7.75
N LEU A 235 -31.10 -14.78 -6.69
CA LEU A 235 -31.07 -16.09 -6.06
C LEU A 235 -31.49 -17.17 -7.07
N PRO A 236 -30.82 -18.34 -7.08
CA PRO A 236 -31.27 -19.48 -7.87
C PRO A 236 -32.73 -19.82 -7.52
N GLU A 237 -33.54 -20.11 -8.52
CA GLU A 237 -34.88 -20.67 -8.27
C GLU A 237 -34.72 -21.99 -7.51
N GLU A 238 -35.44 -22.16 -6.39
CA GLU A 238 -35.54 -23.46 -5.74
C GLU A 238 -36.08 -24.46 -6.76
N THR A 239 -35.24 -25.39 -7.22
CA THR A 239 -35.73 -26.55 -7.96
C THR A 239 -36.69 -27.29 -7.04
N ALA A 240 -37.98 -27.25 -7.36
CA ALA A 240 -38.98 -28.03 -6.65
C ALA A 240 -38.51 -29.48 -6.57
N PRO A 241 -38.59 -30.15 -5.40
CA PRO A 241 -38.29 -31.56 -5.32
C PRO A 241 -39.25 -32.31 -6.25
N VAL A 242 -38.68 -33.10 -7.16
CA VAL A 242 -39.40 -34.02 -8.06
C VAL A 242 -40.03 -35.13 -7.23
#